data_AF-A0A7K9JUD7-F1
#
_entry.id   AF-A0A7K9JUD7-F1
#
_cell.length_a   1.000
_cell.length_b   1.000
_cell.length_c   1.000
_cell.angle_alpha   90.00
_cell.angle_beta   90.00
_cell.angle_gamma   90.00
#
_symmetry.space_group_name_H-M   'P 1'
#
loop_
_entity.id
_entity.type
_entity.pdbx_description
1 polymer ?
#
loop_
_entity_poly.entity_id
_entity_poly.type
_entity_poly.pdbx_seq_one_letter_code
_entity_poly.pdbx_strand_id
1 'polypeptide(L)'
;RLWVRTEPFLVGALPAPPPARLTPHYLRKAAAYARARADQGCFPRLRWPCWRHIACGKLQLSREIAWLYFELFRGLLGPAPPLRLRWAEAEAACASAEELERERSKARAGPGLGRPRAGAAPSPPKGEPGRAGAAPTQPKGEPGLGQGQPRPSIRESPARPERSFLLFLYVQQLHKVSLRRSLLGDEWPSPRTKSPSLTGKSAGGNKNWNDQEHLAFVQSHLLDILELLLEPEQLSASSHSSCSSLVSFEAVCALSFLLEGTVSNSGTVRPLHELALRQPCHGHNGYSKVARAFSLAKLESWLRSCLTANPLGMTVCLKAGKKLAWAQQVEGTTRRAKIACSARVVPEVSPMVIMSQVYRQTLAKSSDTLVGAHVRIHRCNESFIYLLSVTIEKCRNSTFVLGPVEKSVHVQSCDNVKVIVVCHRLSLSSTTGCTFHTLTPTQPLILSGNQAVSFAPFHTHYPMLEDHMAQVGLATLPNYWDSPMLVCRDSGDTNVFRLLPPSDFYTFVIPFEMEGDTTETPGGLPQEYQEVLSQREQKVQVWQRMVKEAGLTRDQRKQFQVVVENKFYEWLVQTGNRQQLDSLVPPALGSKQAAG
;
A
#
# COMPACT_ATOMS: atom_id res chain seq x y z
N ARG A 1 -7.87 20.07 -17.52
CA ARG A 1 -8.44 19.81 -16.17
C ARG A 1 -7.32 19.24 -15.32
N LEU A 2 -7.22 19.65 -14.06
CA LEU A 2 -6.25 19.14 -13.10
C LEU A 2 -6.99 18.51 -11.93
N TRP A 3 -6.36 17.55 -11.25
CA TRP A 3 -6.88 16.96 -10.02
C TRP A 3 -5.72 16.55 -9.10
N VAL A 4 -6.08 16.26 -7.85
CA VAL A 4 -5.14 15.82 -6.81
C VAL A 4 -4.88 14.32 -6.93
N ARG A 5 -3.60 13.93 -6.98
CA ARG A 5 -3.14 12.55 -6.90
C ARG A 5 -3.52 11.97 -5.55
N THR A 6 -4.06 10.76 -5.54
CA THR A 6 -4.54 10.12 -4.31
C THR A 6 -3.40 9.48 -3.52
N GLU A 7 -2.38 8.95 -4.19
CA GLU A 7 -1.33 8.12 -3.57
C GLU A 7 -0.53 8.83 -2.46
N PRO A 8 -0.11 10.11 -2.59
CA PRO A 8 0.58 10.82 -1.52
C PRO A 8 -0.23 10.92 -0.22
N PHE A 9 -1.56 10.91 -0.33
CA PHE A 9 -2.47 10.98 0.80
C PHE A 9 -2.76 9.56 1.31
N LEU A 10 -3.29 8.68 0.44
CA LEU A 10 -3.69 7.31 0.80
C LEU A 10 -2.55 6.49 1.43
N VAL A 11 -1.37 6.50 0.82
CA VAL A 11 -0.23 5.66 1.23
C VAL A 11 0.82 6.45 2.01
N GLY A 12 0.89 7.75 1.77
CA GLY A 12 1.95 8.62 2.29
C GLY A 12 1.59 9.36 3.57
N ALA A 13 0.37 9.88 3.69
CA ALA A 13 -0.04 10.60 4.88
C ALA A 13 -0.38 9.61 5.98
N LEU A 14 0.21 9.80 7.16
CA LEU A 14 -0.18 9.03 8.33
C LEU A 14 -1.52 9.55 8.84
N PRO A 15 -2.52 8.70 9.11
CA PRO A 15 -3.80 9.12 9.69
C PRO A 15 -3.66 9.36 11.20
N ALA A 16 -2.77 10.30 11.53
CA ALA A 16 -2.34 10.70 12.85
C ALA A 16 -2.04 12.22 12.84
N PRO A 17 -2.27 12.94 13.95
CA PRO A 17 -1.81 14.32 14.06
C PRO A 17 -0.29 14.40 13.79
N PRO A 18 0.18 15.35 12.96
CA PRO A 18 1.61 15.48 12.69
C PRO A 18 2.35 15.89 13.98
N PRO A 19 3.64 15.54 14.12
CA PRO A 19 4.46 16.00 15.23
C PRO A 19 4.40 17.52 15.38
N ALA A 20 4.42 18.02 16.62
CA ALA A 20 4.16 19.44 16.92
C ALA A 20 5.09 20.43 16.18
N ARG A 21 6.33 20.03 15.88
CA ARG A 21 7.31 20.85 15.14
C ARG A 21 7.30 20.62 13.64
N LEU A 22 6.50 19.69 13.13
CA LEU A 22 6.26 19.53 11.71
C LEU A 22 5.23 20.59 11.29
N THR A 23 5.59 21.88 11.33
CA THR A 23 4.71 23.00 10.91
C THR A 23 5.25 23.67 9.65
N PRO A 24 4.43 24.43 8.90
CA PRO A 24 4.90 25.13 7.69
C PRO A 24 6.15 26.00 7.94
N HIS A 25 6.20 26.69 9.07
CA HIS A 25 7.35 27.50 9.46
C HIS A 25 8.64 26.67 9.61
N TYR A 26 8.59 25.51 10.27
CA TYR A 26 9.76 24.65 10.42
C TYR A 26 10.13 23.92 9.13
N LEU A 27 9.15 23.59 8.28
CA LEU A 27 9.41 23.01 6.96
C LEU A 27 10.15 24.00 6.05
N ARG A 28 9.79 25.29 6.06
CA ARG A 28 10.54 26.35 5.35
C ARG A 28 11.98 26.47 5.88
N LYS A 29 12.17 26.44 7.20
CA LYS A 29 13.51 26.44 7.80
C LYS A 29 14.34 25.20 7.42
N ALA A 30 13.71 24.03 7.38
CA ALA A 30 14.34 22.79 6.94
C ALA A 30 14.77 22.87 5.46
N ALA A 31 13.92 23.42 4.60
CA ALA A 31 14.22 23.65 3.19
C ALA A 31 15.41 24.60 3.00
N ALA A 32 15.40 25.75 3.67
CA ALA A 32 16.49 26.71 3.64
C ALA A 32 17.81 26.11 4.13
N TYR A 33 17.76 25.33 5.23
CA TYR A 33 18.92 24.62 5.76
C TYR A 33 19.50 23.60 4.77
N ALA A 34 18.63 22.80 4.13
CA ALA A 34 19.06 21.81 3.14
C ALA A 34 19.74 22.45 1.92
N ARG A 35 19.20 23.59 1.44
CA ARG A 35 19.75 24.36 0.31
C ARG A 35 21.09 25.03 0.64
N ALA A 36 21.22 25.60 1.83
CA ALA A 36 22.48 26.21 2.29
C ALA A 36 23.65 25.21 2.43
N ARG A 37 23.35 23.90 2.47
CA ARG A 37 24.32 22.81 2.56
C ARG A 37 24.32 21.91 1.32
N ALA A 38 24.04 22.50 0.15
CA ALA A 38 24.06 21.76 -1.12
C ALA A 38 25.41 21.09 -1.41
N ASP A 39 26.50 21.76 -1.06
CA ASP A 39 27.89 21.28 -1.13
C ASP A 39 28.13 20.00 -0.29
N GLN A 40 27.43 19.85 0.84
CA GLN A 40 27.52 18.69 1.73
C GLN A 40 26.58 17.53 1.31
N GLY A 41 25.97 17.63 0.12
CA GLY A 41 25.09 16.61 -0.43
C GLY A 41 23.70 16.57 0.20
N CYS A 42 23.30 17.62 0.94
CA CYS A 42 21.92 17.80 1.44
C CYS A 42 20.94 18.22 0.33
N PHE A 43 21.45 18.83 -0.73
CA PHE A 43 20.68 19.28 -1.89
C PHE A 43 21.46 18.96 -3.18
N PRO A 44 20.81 18.53 -4.28
CA PRO A 44 19.37 18.34 -4.47
C PRO A 44 18.84 16.93 -4.10
N ARG A 45 19.73 16.03 -3.64
CA ARG A 45 19.40 14.64 -3.32
C ARG A 45 19.42 14.44 -1.82
N LEU A 46 18.27 14.59 -1.15
CA LEU A 46 18.18 14.38 0.29
C LEU A 46 18.61 12.93 0.64
N ARG A 47 19.66 12.81 1.47
CA ARG A 47 20.16 11.52 1.99
C ARG A 47 19.71 11.33 3.44
N TRP A 48 19.66 10.08 3.88
CA TRP A 48 19.29 9.74 5.26
C TRP A 48 20.09 10.52 6.32
N PRO A 49 21.43 10.64 6.27
CA PRO A 49 22.18 11.36 7.31
C PRO A 49 21.81 12.85 7.42
N CYS A 50 21.56 13.51 6.28
CA CYS A 50 21.15 14.91 6.28
C CYS A 50 19.72 15.06 6.83
N TRP A 51 18.79 14.21 6.38
CA TRP A 51 17.43 14.23 6.91
C TRP A 51 17.39 13.93 8.40
N ARG A 52 18.13 12.91 8.87
CA ARG A 52 18.25 12.57 10.29
C ARG A 52 18.75 13.76 11.12
N HIS A 53 19.75 14.49 10.63
CA HIS A 53 20.25 15.69 11.32
C HIS A 53 19.16 16.77 11.44
N ILE A 54 18.42 17.04 10.37
CA ILE A 54 17.32 18.02 10.37
C ILE A 54 16.16 17.55 11.26
N ALA A 55 15.72 16.31 11.09
CA ALA A 55 14.59 15.71 11.78
C ALA A 55 14.82 15.61 13.28
N CYS A 56 15.92 14.99 13.71
CA CYS A 56 16.22 14.84 15.14
C CYS A 56 16.71 16.15 15.77
N GLY A 57 17.53 16.93 15.07
CA GLY A 57 18.12 18.14 15.62
C GLY A 57 17.17 19.34 15.63
N LYS A 58 16.52 19.63 14.50
CA LYS A 58 15.68 20.84 14.33
C LYS A 58 14.21 20.57 14.61
N LEU A 59 13.69 19.46 14.09
CA LEU A 59 12.29 19.07 14.25
C LEU A 59 12.02 18.26 15.53
N GLN A 60 13.07 17.86 16.26
CA GLN A 60 12.98 17.06 17.50
C GLN A 60 12.18 15.75 17.33
N LEU A 61 12.25 15.14 16.14
CA LEU A 61 11.67 13.83 15.91
C LEU A 61 12.57 12.74 16.50
N SER A 62 11.98 11.66 17.01
CA SER A 62 12.76 10.46 17.34
C SER A 62 13.39 9.88 16.06
N ARG A 63 14.43 9.07 16.21
CA ARG A 63 15.12 8.46 15.07
C ARG A 63 14.17 7.56 14.28
N GLU A 64 13.31 6.84 14.97
CA GLU A 64 12.33 5.90 14.44
C GLU A 64 11.28 6.64 13.60
N ILE A 65 10.72 7.74 14.12
CA ILE A 65 9.75 8.57 13.40
C ILE A 65 10.40 9.28 12.20
N ALA A 66 11.65 9.74 12.35
CA ALA A 66 12.40 10.33 11.24
C ALA A 66 12.64 9.29 10.12
N TRP A 67 13.04 8.07 10.48
CA TRP A 67 13.22 6.97 9.52
C TRP A 67 11.91 6.61 8.85
N LEU A 68 10.83 6.49 9.62
CA LEU A 68 9.48 6.23 9.11
C LEU A 68 9.14 7.22 8.00
N TYR A 69 9.19 8.54 8.23
CA TYR A 69 8.90 9.52 7.17
C TYR A 69 9.79 9.38 5.93
N PHE A 70 11.07 9.05 6.11
CA PHE A 70 11.99 8.86 5.00
C PHE A 70 11.65 7.60 4.18
N GLU A 71 11.31 6.52 4.85
CA GLU A 71 10.88 5.25 4.26
C GLU A 71 9.50 5.36 3.58
N LEU A 72 8.53 6.03 4.22
CA LEU A 72 7.22 6.37 3.65
C LEU A 72 7.39 7.04 2.29
N PHE A 73 8.24 8.08 2.22
CA PHE A 73 8.50 8.80 0.99
C PHE A 73 9.20 7.95 -0.06
N ARG A 74 10.23 7.18 0.31
CA ARG A 74 10.92 6.28 -0.62
C ARG A 74 9.96 5.26 -1.23
N GLY A 75 9.04 4.73 -0.44
CA GLY A 75 7.99 3.81 -0.92
C GLY A 75 7.04 4.46 -1.93
N LEU A 76 6.71 5.75 -1.76
CA LEU A 76 5.84 6.48 -2.70
C LEU A 76 6.48 6.72 -4.07
N LEU A 77 7.82 6.72 -4.15
CA LEU A 77 8.51 6.86 -5.42
C LEU A 77 8.51 5.57 -6.26
N GLY A 78 8.00 4.46 -5.72
CA GLY A 78 7.82 3.21 -6.47
C GLY A 78 9.12 2.61 -7.01
N PRO A 79 10.14 2.35 -6.17
CA PRO A 79 11.36 1.67 -6.62
C PRO A 79 11.00 0.32 -7.25
N ALA A 80 11.67 -0.02 -8.36
CA ALA A 80 11.43 -1.27 -9.06
C ALA A 80 11.65 -2.49 -8.13
N PRO A 81 10.89 -3.58 -8.30
CA PRO A 81 10.98 -4.79 -7.47
C PRO A 81 12.42 -5.29 -7.23
N PRO A 82 13.32 -5.39 -8.23
CA PRO A 82 14.69 -5.86 -8.00
C PRO A 82 15.51 -4.96 -7.08
N LEU A 83 15.24 -3.65 -7.09
CA LEU A 83 15.93 -2.71 -6.20
C LEU A 83 15.44 -2.85 -4.76
N ARG A 84 14.15 -3.11 -4.55
CA ARG A 84 13.60 -3.41 -3.21
C ARG A 84 14.20 -4.67 -2.63
N LEU A 85 14.30 -5.74 -3.43
CA LEU A 85 14.91 -7.00 -3.01
C LEU A 85 16.36 -6.81 -2.58
N ARG A 86 17.16 -6.07 -3.36
CA ARG A 86 18.56 -5.74 -2.99
C ARG A 86 18.67 -4.95 -1.69
N TRP A 87 17.73 -4.06 -1.41
CA TRP A 87 17.70 -3.34 -0.13
C TRP A 87 17.34 -4.25 1.02
N ALA A 88 16.37 -5.15 0.82
CA ALA A 88 15.97 -6.15 1.80
C ALA A 88 17.13 -7.11 2.12
N GLU A 89 17.84 -7.62 1.11
CA GLU A 89 19.03 -8.45 1.27
C GLU A 89 20.12 -7.74 2.07
N ALA A 90 20.41 -6.48 1.74
CA ALA A 90 21.43 -5.70 2.44
C ALA A 90 21.06 -5.44 3.90
N GLU A 91 19.77 -5.17 4.19
CA GLU A 91 19.27 -4.99 5.55
C GLU A 91 19.28 -6.30 6.33
N ALA A 92 18.86 -7.41 5.73
CA ALA A 92 18.87 -8.73 6.34
C ALA A 92 20.29 -9.24 6.65
N ALA A 93 21.30 -8.82 5.88
CA ALA A 93 22.70 -9.15 6.10
C ALA A 93 23.35 -8.39 7.28
N CYS A 94 22.67 -7.38 7.85
CA CYS A 94 23.20 -6.61 8.98
C CYS A 94 23.06 -7.41 10.29
N ALA A 95 24.17 -7.64 10.98
CA ALA A 95 24.19 -8.37 12.25
C ALA A 95 23.98 -7.44 13.47
N SER A 96 24.10 -6.13 13.29
CA SER A 96 23.97 -5.14 14.37
C SER A 96 23.19 -3.89 13.95
N ALA A 97 22.63 -3.19 14.94
CA ALA A 97 21.97 -1.90 14.71
C ALA A 97 22.91 -0.84 14.10
N GLU A 98 24.22 -0.93 14.36
CA GLU A 98 25.21 -0.03 13.77
C GLU A 98 25.45 -0.32 12.30
N GLU A 99 25.54 -1.59 11.91
CA GLU A 99 25.64 -2.00 10.50
C GLU A 99 24.40 -1.61 9.73
N LEU A 100 23.22 -1.82 10.33
CA LEU A 100 21.95 -1.37 9.75
C LEU A 100 21.94 0.15 9.54
N GLU A 101 22.42 0.94 10.50
CA GLU A 101 22.53 2.39 10.35
C GLU A 101 23.54 2.80 9.27
N ARG A 102 24.65 2.06 9.12
CA ARG A 102 25.61 2.26 8.01
C ARG A 102 24.97 1.96 6.66
N GLU A 103 24.19 0.89 6.54
CA GLU A 103 23.44 0.60 5.31
C GLU A 103 22.37 1.67 5.02
N ARG A 104 21.59 2.08 6.04
CA ARG A 104 20.61 3.17 5.92
C ARG A 104 21.25 4.49 5.51
N SER A 105 22.50 4.75 5.90
CA SER A 105 23.26 5.95 5.49
C SER A 105 23.59 6.00 3.99
N LYS A 106 23.54 4.86 3.29
CA LYS A 106 23.65 4.78 1.84
C LYS A 106 22.33 5.16 1.15
N ALA A 107 21.21 5.13 1.87
CA ALA A 107 19.88 5.41 1.32
C ALA A 107 19.73 6.87 0.85
N ARG A 108 18.99 7.02 -0.25
CA ARG A 108 18.65 8.30 -0.87
C ARG A 108 17.14 8.41 -0.99
N ALA A 109 16.64 9.64 -0.95
CA ALA A 109 15.22 9.92 -1.04
C ALA A 109 14.62 9.60 -2.41
N GLY A 110 15.42 9.45 -3.49
CA GLY A 110 14.95 9.12 -4.85
C GLY A 110 15.91 8.23 -5.63
N PRO A 111 15.51 7.74 -6.82
CA PRO A 111 16.29 6.77 -7.58
C PRO A 111 17.69 7.31 -7.86
N GLY A 112 18.69 6.57 -7.39
CA GLY A 112 20.06 6.79 -7.78
C GLY A 112 20.25 6.18 -9.16
N LEU A 113 20.50 7.00 -10.17
CA LEU A 113 21.18 6.54 -11.39
C LEU A 113 22.57 6.03 -10.98
N GLY A 114 22.63 4.79 -10.52
CA GLY A 114 23.85 4.03 -10.33
C GLY A 114 24.15 3.34 -11.65
N ARG A 115 25.16 3.83 -12.38
CA ARG A 115 25.84 2.99 -13.36
C ARG A 115 26.40 1.77 -12.60
N PRO A 116 26.17 0.53 -13.04
CA PRO A 116 27.02 -0.57 -12.61
C PRO A 116 28.45 -0.23 -13.02
N ARG A 117 29.38 -0.29 -12.07
CA ARG A 117 30.81 -0.27 -12.36
C ARG A 117 31.06 -1.55 -13.17
N ALA A 118 31.40 -1.41 -14.45
CA ALA A 118 31.80 -2.56 -15.27
C ALA A 118 33.06 -3.17 -14.64
N GLY A 119 32.89 -4.32 -14.00
CA GLY A 119 33.96 -5.05 -13.33
C GLY A 119 33.76 -6.53 -13.54
N ALA A 120 34.64 -7.10 -14.36
CA ALA A 120 35.01 -8.51 -14.48
C ALA A 120 33.85 -9.52 -14.63
N ALA A 121 33.54 -9.86 -15.88
CA ALA A 121 32.93 -11.16 -16.17
C ALA A 121 33.97 -12.28 -15.91
N PRO A 122 33.60 -13.41 -15.30
CA PRO A 122 34.47 -14.57 -15.22
C PRO A 122 34.58 -15.21 -16.62
N SER A 123 35.81 -15.50 -17.03
CA SER A 123 36.12 -16.22 -18.26
C SER A 123 35.58 -17.66 -18.22
N PRO A 124 34.93 -18.16 -19.28
CA PRO A 124 34.54 -19.57 -19.38
C PRO A 124 35.76 -20.45 -19.67
N PRO A 125 35.75 -21.74 -19.27
CA PRO A 125 36.88 -22.63 -19.48
C PRO A 125 37.02 -23.02 -20.96
N LYS A 126 38.28 -23.18 -21.39
CA LYS A 126 38.68 -23.65 -22.71
C LYS A 126 38.29 -25.13 -22.88
N GLY A 127 37.66 -25.45 -24.01
CA GLY A 127 37.47 -26.81 -24.53
C GLY A 127 37.54 -26.79 -26.05
N GLU A 128 38.40 -27.64 -26.60
CA GLU A 128 38.84 -27.74 -28.01
C GLU A 128 37.84 -28.51 -28.94
N PRO A 129 38.09 -28.57 -30.28
CA PRO A 129 37.05 -28.49 -31.31
C PRO A 129 36.60 -29.84 -31.89
N GLY A 130 35.41 -29.88 -32.51
CA GLY A 130 34.96 -31.07 -33.24
C GLY A 130 33.71 -30.93 -34.10
N ARG A 131 33.95 -30.90 -35.42
CA ARG A 131 33.17 -31.45 -36.56
C ARG A 131 31.83 -30.84 -37.01
N ALA A 132 31.77 -30.76 -38.35
CA ALA A 132 30.73 -30.25 -39.23
C ALA A 132 29.55 -31.23 -39.44
N GLY A 133 28.41 -30.69 -39.92
CA GLY A 133 27.41 -31.50 -40.64
C GLY A 133 26.01 -30.89 -40.75
N ALA A 134 25.66 -30.51 -41.98
CA ALA A 134 24.32 -30.49 -42.61
C ALA A 134 23.28 -29.41 -42.25
N ALA A 135 22.95 -28.59 -43.26
CA ALA A 135 21.67 -27.90 -43.44
C ALA A 135 20.59 -28.90 -43.93
N PRO A 136 19.28 -28.53 -43.91
CA PRO A 136 18.72 -27.95 -45.13
C PRO A 136 17.60 -26.87 -44.96
N THR A 137 17.57 -25.97 -45.95
CA THR A 137 16.43 -25.34 -46.64
C THR A 137 15.34 -24.56 -45.88
N GLN A 138 15.32 -23.24 -46.11
CA GLN A 138 14.14 -22.38 -46.15
C GLN A 138 13.44 -22.44 -47.53
N PRO A 139 12.17 -22.01 -47.64
CA PRO A 139 11.67 -21.31 -48.81
C PRO A 139 11.56 -19.79 -48.57
N LYS A 140 11.94 -19.04 -49.62
CA LYS A 140 11.93 -17.57 -49.76
C LYS A 140 10.52 -17.02 -50.02
N GLY A 141 10.31 -15.74 -49.66
CA GLY A 141 9.18 -14.91 -50.12
C GLY A 141 9.16 -13.51 -49.47
N GLU A 142 9.83 -12.56 -50.13
CA GLU A 142 10.05 -11.11 -49.88
C GLU A 142 8.77 -10.21 -49.79
N PRO A 143 8.86 -8.86 -49.69
CA PRO A 143 9.74 -7.97 -48.89
C PRO A 143 8.97 -6.79 -48.22
N GLY A 144 9.65 -6.02 -47.35
CA GLY A 144 9.52 -4.55 -47.40
C GLY A 144 9.04 -3.80 -46.14
N LEU A 145 9.98 -3.03 -45.60
CA LEU A 145 9.82 -1.70 -44.98
C LEU A 145 9.29 -1.59 -43.54
N GLY A 146 10.26 -1.38 -42.64
CA GLY A 146 10.02 -0.75 -41.34
C GLY A 146 11.10 -1.12 -40.35
N GLN A 147 12.30 -0.54 -40.48
CA GLN A 147 13.27 -0.53 -39.39
C GLN A 147 12.60 0.12 -38.17
N GLY A 148 12.12 -0.70 -37.24
CA GLY A 148 11.72 -0.26 -35.92
C GLY A 148 12.96 0.23 -35.20
N GLN A 149 13.15 1.54 -35.18
CA GLN A 149 14.08 2.18 -34.25
C GLN A 149 13.84 1.60 -32.84
N PRO A 150 14.88 1.25 -32.07
CA PRO A 150 14.70 0.95 -30.67
C PRO A 150 14.09 2.19 -30.01
N ARG A 151 12.86 2.06 -29.52
CA ARG A 151 12.15 3.09 -28.79
C ARG A 151 13.07 3.64 -27.69
N PRO A 152 13.23 4.96 -27.54
CA PRO A 152 14.05 5.50 -26.46
C PRO A 152 13.41 5.09 -25.13
N SER A 153 14.20 4.42 -24.30
CA SER A 153 13.92 4.20 -22.89
C SER A 153 13.41 5.50 -22.27
N ILE A 154 12.25 5.44 -21.62
CA ILE A 154 11.62 6.54 -20.91
C ILE A 154 12.65 7.16 -19.96
N ARG A 155 13.04 8.41 -20.24
CA ARG A 155 13.84 9.22 -19.32
C ARG A 155 12.95 9.55 -18.12
N GLU A 156 13.24 8.99 -16.96
CA GLU A 156 12.68 9.41 -15.67
C GLU A 156 12.84 10.95 -15.50
N SER A 157 11.78 11.59 -15.00
CA SER A 157 11.54 13.04 -14.96
C SER A 157 12.54 13.83 -14.09
N PRO A 158 12.84 15.11 -14.41
CA PRO A 158 13.80 15.99 -13.71
C PRO A 158 13.35 16.54 -12.33
N ALA A 159 12.31 15.99 -11.70
CA ALA A 159 11.85 16.46 -10.40
C ALA A 159 12.88 16.16 -9.30
N ARG A 160 13.43 17.20 -8.64
CA ARG A 160 14.40 17.05 -7.54
C ARG A 160 13.69 16.44 -6.32
N PRO A 161 14.12 15.26 -5.80
CA PRO A 161 13.42 14.55 -4.73
C PRO A 161 13.24 15.35 -3.42
N GLU A 162 14.12 16.32 -3.14
CA GLU A 162 14.04 17.15 -1.93
C GLU A 162 12.77 18.01 -1.87
N ARG A 163 12.39 18.68 -2.97
CA ARG A 163 11.16 19.48 -3.01
C ARG A 163 9.90 18.61 -2.91
N SER A 164 9.91 17.44 -3.55
CA SER A 164 8.82 16.46 -3.40
C SER A 164 8.74 15.92 -1.97
N PHE A 165 9.87 15.76 -1.28
CA PHE A 165 9.91 15.36 0.12
C PHE A 165 9.32 16.43 1.04
N LEU A 166 9.58 17.71 0.79
CA LEU A 166 8.95 18.81 1.54
C LEU A 166 7.43 18.81 1.36
N LEU A 167 6.94 18.60 0.13
CA LEU A 167 5.51 18.44 -0.14
C LEU A 167 4.92 17.23 0.59
N PHE A 168 5.63 16.11 0.60
CA PHE A 168 5.25 14.91 1.35
C PHE A 168 5.12 15.18 2.86
N LEU A 169 6.08 15.89 3.46
CA LEU A 169 6.01 16.29 4.86
C LEU A 169 4.88 17.28 5.13
N TYR A 170 4.61 18.18 4.17
CA TYR A 170 3.49 19.14 4.27
C TYR A 170 2.13 18.45 4.23
N VAL A 171 1.97 17.41 3.41
CA VAL A 171 0.71 16.64 3.31
C VAL A 171 0.32 16.01 4.66
N GLN A 172 1.28 15.74 5.55
CA GLN A 172 1.00 15.26 6.91
C GLN A 172 0.12 16.24 7.73
N GLN A 173 0.01 17.50 7.33
CA GLN A 173 -0.91 18.47 7.94
C GLN A 173 -2.40 18.13 7.72
N LEU A 174 -2.75 17.19 6.83
CA LEU A 174 -4.15 16.80 6.57
C LEU A 174 -4.91 16.46 7.86
N HIS A 175 -4.24 15.73 8.75
CA HIS A 175 -4.81 15.25 10.02
C HIS A 175 -4.64 16.22 11.19
N LYS A 176 -4.12 17.43 10.95
CA LYS A 176 -4.07 18.47 11.96
C LYS A 176 -5.49 18.81 12.42
N VAL A 177 -5.74 18.72 13.72
CA VAL A 177 -6.99 19.10 14.36
C VAL A 177 -7.07 20.63 14.37
N SER A 178 -8.11 21.20 13.75
CA SER A 178 -8.37 22.64 13.75
C SER A 178 -9.60 22.93 14.58
N LEU A 179 -9.41 23.53 15.76
CA LEU A 179 -10.47 23.88 16.70
C LEU A 179 -11.51 24.86 16.09
N ARG A 180 -11.13 25.65 15.08
CA ARG A 180 -12.06 26.55 14.37
C ARG A 180 -13.16 25.82 13.60
N ARG A 181 -12.96 24.55 13.23
CA ARG A 181 -13.97 23.75 12.51
C ARG A 181 -15.06 23.19 13.45
N SER A 182 -14.80 23.14 14.76
CA SER A 182 -15.75 22.67 15.78
C SER A 182 -16.80 23.71 16.17
N LEU A 183 -16.60 24.98 15.81
CA LEU A 183 -17.50 26.09 16.17
C LEU A 183 -18.62 26.32 15.13
N LEU A 184 -18.55 25.66 13.98
CA LEU A 184 -19.63 25.62 12.99
C LEU A 184 -20.33 24.26 13.08
N GLY A 185 -21.10 24.10 14.16
CA GLY A 185 -22.18 23.12 14.32
C GLY A 185 -21.86 21.67 13.97
N ASP A 186 -21.23 20.94 14.88
CA ASP A 186 -21.39 19.49 14.99
C ASP A 186 -21.29 19.14 16.50
N GLU A 187 -22.37 18.58 17.05
CA GLU A 187 -22.53 18.32 18.49
C GLU A 187 -21.47 17.36 19.05
N TRP A 188 -21.10 17.60 20.31
CA TRP A 188 -20.29 16.71 21.14
C TRP A 188 -20.91 15.30 21.20
N PRO A 189 -20.15 14.20 21.10
CA PRO A 189 -20.71 12.85 21.15
C PRO A 189 -21.30 12.54 22.53
N SER A 190 -22.63 12.52 22.60
CA SER A 190 -23.42 12.00 23.72
C SER A 190 -23.67 10.48 23.53
N PRO A 191 -23.61 9.63 24.58
CA PRO A 191 -23.73 8.18 24.44
C PRO A 191 -25.12 7.65 24.07
N ARG A 192 -26.11 8.51 23.76
CA ARG A 192 -27.47 8.08 23.46
C ARG A 192 -27.99 8.74 22.20
N THR A 193 -27.89 8.05 21.07
CA THR A 193 -28.95 7.99 20.04
C THR A 193 -28.58 6.97 18.97
N LYS A 194 -29.56 6.09 18.67
CA LYS A 194 -29.47 5.03 17.67
C LYS A 194 -29.96 5.53 16.31
N SER A 195 -29.46 4.84 15.27
CA SER A 195 -29.92 4.75 13.86
C SER A 195 -29.52 5.89 12.89
N PRO A 196 -28.73 5.58 11.84
CA PRO A 196 -28.54 6.50 10.71
C PRO A 196 -29.50 6.17 9.57
N SER A 197 -30.29 7.17 9.16
CA SER A 197 -31.01 7.20 7.88
C SER A 197 -30.03 7.43 6.71
N LEU A 198 -30.45 7.04 5.50
CA LEU A 198 -29.62 6.84 4.30
C LEU A 198 -29.09 8.11 3.61
N THR A 199 -29.12 9.27 4.24
CA THR A 199 -28.60 10.52 3.69
C THR A 199 -28.02 11.39 4.80
N GLY A 200 -26.80 11.09 5.25
CA GLY A 200 -26.15 11.85 6.32
C GLY A 200 -24.64 11.85 6.15
N LYS A 201 -24.07 13.06 6.02
CA LYS A 201 -22.62 13.30 6.06
C LYS A 201 -22.07 12.73 7.37
N SER A 202 -21.06 11.87 7.27
CA SER A 202 -20.42 11.28 8.45
C SER A 202 -19.50 12.33 9.08
N ALA A 203 -19.98 13.03 10.11
CA ALA A 203 -19.14 13.78 11.04
C ALA A 203 -18.23 12.77 11.76
N GLY A 204 -16.95 12.70 11.38
CA GLY A 204 -15.98 11.72 11.92
C GLY A 204 -15.35 10.76 10.89
N GLY A 205 -15.43 11.04 9.60
CA GLY A 205 -14.70 10.27 8.57
C GLY A 205 -13.20 10.55 8.59
N ASN A 206 -12.37 9.53 8.34
CA ASN A 206 -10.93 9.69 8.16
C ASN A 206 -10.63 10.39 6.83
N LYS A 207 -10.02 11.58 6.92
CA LYS A 207 -9.75 12.48 5.78
C LYS A 207 -8.92 11.85 4.66
N ASN A 208 -8.14 10.83 5.00
CA ASN A 208 -7.15 10.24 4.11
C ASN A 208 -7.72 9.37 3.00
N TRP A 209 -9.00 8.99 3.10
CA TRP A 209 -9.65 8.03 2.20
C TRP A 209 -10.82 8.67 1.45
N ASN A 210 -10.74 9.99 1.23
CA ASN A 210 -11.75 10.79 0.58
C ASN A 210 -11.09 11.77 -0.39
N ASP A 211 -11.25 11.48 -1.68
CA ASP A 211 -10.72 12.31 -2.77
C ASP A 211 -11.23 13.76 -2.73
N GLN A 212 -12.42 13.99 -2.16
CA GLN A 212 -12.95 15.34 -1.95
C GLN A 212 -12.22 16.08 -0.82
N GLU A 213 -11.82 15.40 0.26
CA GLU A 213 -11.05 16.01 1.34
C GLU A 213 -9.61 16.32 0.91
N HIS A 214 -9.02 15.48 0.06
CA HIS A 214 -7.71 15.76 -0.55
C HIS A 214 -7.77 17.02 -1.43
N LEU A 215 -8.82 17.12 -2.27
CA LEU A 215 -9.05 18.31 -3.08
C LEU A 215 -9.23 19.57 -2.21
N ALA A 216 -10.09 19.50 -1.19
CA ALA A 216 -10.34 20.61 -0.29
C ALA A 216 -9.07 21.03 0.48
N PHE A 217 -8.25 20.06 0.91
CA PHE A 217 -6.96 20.33 1.54
C PHE A 217 -6.02 21.08 0.60
N VAL A 218 -5.82 20.59 -0.62
CA VAL A 218 -4.93 21.25 -1.59
C VAL A 218 -5.46 22.63 -1.98
N GLN A 219 -6.78 22.79 -2.19
CA GLN A 219 -7.36 24.09 -2.49
C GLN A 219 -7.18 25.09 -1.33
N SER A 220 -7.42 24.67 -0.08
CA SER A 220 -7.26 25.56 1.08
C SER A 220 -5.81 25.95 1.36
N HIS A 221 -4.85 25.09 1.02
CA HIS A 221 -3.43 25.31 1.31
C HIS A 221 -2.58 25.59 0.06
N LEU A 222 -3.20 25.87 -1.10
CA LEU A 222 -2.48 25.98 -2.37
C LEU A 222 -1.38 27.05 -2.33
N LEU A 223 -1.68 28.22 -1.75
CA LEU A 223 -0.70 29.29 -1.62
C LEU A 223 0.47 28.88 -0.72
N ASP A 224 0.19 28.31 0.46
CA ASP A 224 1.23 27.83 1.37
C ASP A 224 2.12 26.75 0.73
N ILE A 225 1.52 25.85 -0.07
CA ILE A 225 2.22 24.82 -0.84
C ILE A 225 3.16 25.46 -1.86
N LEU A 226 2.70 26.49 -2.58
CA LEU A 226 3.53 27.19 -3.56
C LEU A 226 4.65 27.99 -2.87
N GLU A 227 4.35 28.68 -1.77
CA GLU A 227 5.33 29.42 -0.97
C GLU A 227 6.41 28.51 -0.37
N LEU A 228 6.06 27.27 0.02
CA LEU A 228 7.02 26.27 0.49
C LEU A 228 8.05 25.90 -0.58
N LEU A 229 7.67 26.01 -1.86
CA LEU A 229 8.52 25.68 -3.01
C LEU A 229 9.32 26.87 -3.55
N LEU A 230 9.08 28.09 -3.05
CA LEU A 230 9.84 29.28 -3.44
C LEU A 230 11.27 29.22 -2.91
N GLU A 231 12.15 30.04 -3.50
CA GLU A 231 13.50 30.22 -2.97
C GLU A 231 13.48 31.13 -1.73
N PRO A 232 14.34 30.90 -0.72
CA PRO A 232 14.26 31.61 0.56
C PRO A 232 14.41 33.13 0.41
N GLU A 233 15.15 33.58 -0.61
CA GLU A 233 15.37 35.00 -0.91
C GLU A 233 14.11 35.71 -1.42
N GLN A 234 13.11 34.96 -1.89
CA GLN A 234 11.83 35.50 -2.38
C GLN A 234 10.79 35.67 -1.27
N LEU A 235 11.09 35.23 -0.04
CA LEU A 235 10.19 35.33 1.10
C LEU A 235 10.57 36.51 1.98
N SER A 236 9.56 37.25 2.47
CA SER A 236 9.75 38.30 3.47
C SER A 236 10.22 37.73 4.81
N ALA A 237 10.63 38.61 5.73
CA ALA A 237 10.90 38.23 7.13
C ALA A 237 9.69 37.57 7.82
N SER A 238 8.47 37.87 7.36
CA SER A 238 7.22 37.23 7.81
C SER A 238 6.89 35.93 7.07
N SER A 239 7.79 35.40 6.23
CA SER A 239 7.63 34.17 5.45
C SER A 239 6.49 34.20 4.43
N HIS A 240 6.19 35.38 3.89
CA HIS A 240 5.19 35.56 2.84
C HIS A 240 5.84 35.97 1.51
N SER A 241 5.23 35.52 0.43
CA SER A 241 5.62 35.86 -0.93
C SER A 241 5.17 37.27 -1.34
N SER A 242 5.87 37.85 -2.32
CA SER A 242 5.45 39.09 -2.99
C SER A 242 4.67 38.82 -4.27
N CYS A 243 3.93 39.80 -4.78
CA CYS A 243 3.25 39.70 -6.08
C CYS A 243 4.21 39.44 -7.26
N SER A 244 5.48 39.82 -7.12
CA SER A 244 6.55 39.60 -8.10
C SER A 244 7.27 38.26 -7.98
N SER A 245 6.89 37.41 -7.01
CA SER A 245 7.56 36.13 -6.77
C SER A 245 7.42 35.18 -7.96
N LEU A 246 8.49 34.44 -8.25
CA LEU A 246 8.57 33.53 -9.40
C LEU A 246 8.76 32.09 -8.92
N VAL A 247 7.86 31.21 -9.34
CA VAL A 247 7.93 29.77 -9.10
C VAL A 247 8.77 29.13 -10.19
N SER A 248 9.92 28.54 -9.83
CA SER A 248 10.80 27.88 -10.81
C SER A 248 10.13 26.70 -11.51
N PHE A 249 10.55 26.37 -12.74
CA PHE A 249 10.07 25.18 -13.44
C PHE A 249 10.26 23.89 -12.61
N GLU A 250 11.38 23.77 -11.92
CA GLU A 250 11.68 22.63 -11.04
C GLU A 250 10.71 22.52 -9.85
N ALA A 251 10.19 23.64 -9.33
CA ALA A 251 9.16 23.64 -8.30
C ALA A 251 7.82 23.10 -8.85
N VAL A 252 7.48 23.46 -10.10
CA VAL A 252 6.30 22.89 -10.79
C VAL A 252 6.48 21.40 -11.11
N CYS A 253 7.71 20.95 -11.43
CA CYS A 253 8.03 19.52 -11.50
C CYS A 253 7.76 18.81 -10.17
N ALA A 254 8.22 19.38 -9.05
CA ALA A 254 7.96 18.82 -7.72
C ALA A 254 6.45 18.80 -7.40
N LEU A 255 5.69 19.84 -7.78
CA LEU A 255 4.24 19.90 -7.58
C LEU A 255 3.48 18.81 -8.36
N SER A 256 4.10 18.20 -9.37
CA SER A 256 3.56 17.01 -10.06
C SER A 256 3.50 15.76 -9.16
N PHE A 257 4.17 15.80 -8.00
CA PHE A 257 3.97 14.82 -6.92
C PHE A 257 2.54 14.84 -6.38
N LEU A 258 1.91 16.01 -6.29
CA LEU A 258 0.56 16.18 -5.75
C LEU A 258 -0.51 16.30 -6.83
N LEU A 259 -0.15 16.84 -8.00
CA LEU A 259 -1.11 17.21 -9.04
C LEU A 259 -0.79 16.55 -10.37
N GLU A 260 -1.83 16.11 -11.05
CA GLU A 260 -1.77 15.61 -12.41
C GLU A 260 -3.01 16.07 -13.18
N GLY A 261 -3.08 15.78 -14.47
CA GLY A 261 -4.28 16.10 -15.21
C GLY A 261 -4.27 15.59 -16.63
N THR A 262 -5.19 16.13 -17.41
CA THR A 262 -5.32 15.81 -18.84
C THR A 262 -5.69 17.06 -19.64
N VAL A 263 -5.29 17.05 -20.90
CA VAL A 263 -5.74 18.02 -21.90
C VAL A 263 -6.81 17.38 -22.75
N SER A 264 -7.95 18.06 -22.89
CA SER A 264 -9.15 17.58 -23.60
C SER A 264 -9.64 16.20 -23.14
N ASN A 265 -10.66 15.64 -23.80
CA ASN A 265 -11.13 14.27 -23.55
C ASN A 265 -10.15 13.20 -24.08
N SER A 266 -8.86 13.53 -24.25
CA SER A 266 -7.83 12.64 -24.80
C SER A 266 -7.60 11.37 -23.96
N GLY A 267 -8.06 11.34 -22.71
CA GLY A 267 -7.94 10.20 -21.82
C GLY A 267 -6.52 9.94 -21.30
N THR A 268 -5.51 10.67 -21.79
CA THR A 268 -4.12 10.52 -21.35
C THR A 268 -3.87 11.39 -20.12
N VAL A 269 -3.43 10.76 -19.02
CA VAL A 269 -2.99 11.48 -17.82
C VAL A 269 -1.54 11.90 -18.00
N ARG A 270 -1.23 13.13 -17.61
CA ARG A 270 0.11 13.72 -17.69
C ARG A 270 0.44 14.45 -16.40
N PRO A 271 1.73 14.52 -16.03
CA PRO A 271 2.15 15.27 -14.87
C PRO A 271 1.94 16.78 -15.07
N LEU A 272 1.74 17.51 -13.97
CA LEU A 272 1.43 18.94 -14.00
C LEU A 272 2.43 19.76 -14.82
N HIS A 273 3.72 19.50 -14.68
CA HIS A 273 4.76 20.31 -15.32
C HIS A 273 4.71 20.25 -16.85
N GLU A 274 4.35 19.10 -17.44
CA GLU A 274 4.15 18.99 -18.89
C GLU A 274 2.93 19.79 -19.35
N LEU A 275 1.85 19.76 -18.56
CA LEU A 275 0.61 20.50 -18.85
C LEU A 275 0.85 22.01 -18.76
N ALA A 276 1.58 22.46 -17.74
CA ALA A 276 1.90 23.86 -17.51
C ALA A 276 2.79 24.46 -18.61
N LEU A 277 3.65 23.65 -19.24
CA LEU A 277 4.51 24.08 -20.34
C LEU A 277 3.81 24.20 -21.70
N ARG A 278 2.55 23.80 -21.83
CA ARG A 278 1.82 23.93 -23.09
C ARG A 278 1.54 25.39 -23.42
N GLN A 279 1.84 25.80 -24.66
CA GLN A 279 1.72 27.20 -25.11
C GLN A 279 0.36 27.87 -24.82
N PRO A 280 -0.81 27.20 -24.99
CA PRO A 280 -2.10 27.82 -24.67
C PRO A 280 -2.26 28.25 -23.20
N CYS A 281 -1.49 27.64 -22.29
CA CYS A 281 -1.56 27.92 -20.87
C CYS A 281 -0.65 29.08 -20.43
N HIS A 282 0.35 29.48 -21.24
CA HIS A 282 1.40 30.44 -20.84
C HIS A 282 0.84 31.80 -20.42
N GLY A 283 -0.17 32.32 -21.13
CA GLY A 283 -0.83 33.58 -20.77
C GLY A 283 -1.55 33.53 -19.43
N HIS A 284 -2.13 32.37 -19.11
CA HIS A 284 -2.94 32.15 -17.91
C HIS A 284 -2.09 31.83 -16.68
N ASN A 285 -1.06 30.98 -16.82
CA ASN A 285 -0.19 30.57 -15.72
C ASN A 285 1.05 31.47 -15.53
N GLY A 286 1.25 32.44 -16.43
CA GLY A 286 2.35 33.41 -16.33
C GLY A 286 3.73 32.82 -16.56
N TYR A 287 3.86 31.79 -17.40
CA TYR A 287 5.15 31.19 -17.74
C TYR A 287 6.02 32.15 -18.57
N SER A 288 7.27 32.37 -18.11
CA SER A 288 8.31 33.08 -18.85
C SER A 288 9.36 32.09 -19.35
N LYS A 289 9.53 32.02 -20.68
CA LYS A 289 10.58 31.21 -21.32
C LYS A 289 11.98 31.65 -20.92
N VAL A 290 12.18 32.97 -20.75
CA VAL A 290 13.49 33.57 -20.42
C VAL A 290 13.90 33.20 -19.00
N ALA A 291 13.00 33.41 -18.02
CA ALA A 291 13.27 33.09 -16.63
C ALA A 291 13.13 31.59 -16.31
N ARG A 292 12.55 30.80 -17.22
CA ARG A 292 12.15 29.40 -17.00
C ARG A 292 11.35 29.23 -15.69
N ALA A 293 10.45 30.17 -15.45
CA ALA A 293 9.69 30.30 -14.22
C ALA A 293 8.29 30.83 -14.49
N PHE A 294 7.41 30.70 -13.51
CA PHE A 294 6.01 31.10 -13.55
C PHE A 294 5.78 32.22 -12.55
N SER A 295 4.97 33.22 -12.91
CA SER A 295 4.47 34.19 -11.92
C SER A 295 3.62 33.47 -10.87
N LEU A 296 3.95 33.65 -9.59
CA LEU A 296 3.26 32.98 -8.49
C LEU A 296 1.75 33.26 -8.50
N ALA A 297 1.35 34.53 -8.60
CA ALA A 297 -0.05 34.93 -8.58
C ALA A 297 -0.85 34.35 -9.76
N LYS A 298 -0.27 34.38 -10.97
CA LYS A 298 -0.90 33.81 -12.17
C LYS A 298 -0.98 32.28 -12.10
N LEU A 299 0.09 31.62 -11.64
CA LEU A 299 0.13 30.16 -11.49
C LEU A 299 -0.90 29.69 -10.46
N GLU A 300 -0.98 30.36 -9.30
CA GLU A 300 -1.93 30.06 -8.24
C GLU A 300 -3.38 30.17 -8.75
N SER A 301 -3.72 31.28 -9.40
CA SER A 301 -5.05 31.50 -9.99
C SER A 301 -5.39 30.47 -11.07
N TRP A 302 -4.43 30.16 -11.95
CA TRP A 302 -4.59 29.14 -12.98
C TRP A 302 -4.81 27.73 -12.39
N LEU A 303 -4.04 27.35 -11.36
CA LEU A 303 -4.21 26.08 -10.68
C LEU A 303 -5.60 25.98 -10.03
N ARG A 304 -6.05 27.03 -9.32
CA ARG A 304 -7.39 27.05 -8.72
C ARG A 304 -8.50 26.88 -9.74
N SER A 305 -8.43 27.59 -10.86
CA SER A 305 -9.45 27.53 -11.92
C SER A 305 -9.45 26.18 -12.64
N CYS A 306 -8.33 25.46 -12.65
CA CYS A 306 -8.21 24.16 -13.33
C CYS A 306 -8.47 22.94 -12.42
N LEU A 307 -8.39 23.10 -11.09
CA LEU A 307 -8.55 22.02 -10.12
C LEU A 307 -10.00 21.52 -10.05
N THR A 308 -10.17 20.22 -10.22
CA THR A 308 -11.46 19.53 -10.27
C THR A 308 -11.43 18.27 -9.40
N ALA A 309 -12.60 17.65 -9.17
CA ALA A 309 -12.69 16.35 -8.52
C ALA A 309 -11.91 15.29 -9.29
N ASN A 310 -11.25 14.38 -8.58
CA ASN A 310 -10.42 13.34 -9.20
C ASN A 310 -11.30 12.37 -10.02
N PRO A 311 -11.14 12.30 -11.36
CA PRO A 311 -11.92 11.41 -12.22
C PRO A 311 -11.59 9.93 -12.05
N LEU A 312 -10.44 9.62 -11.43
CA LEU A 312 -9.94 8.27 -11.13
C LEU A 312 -10.10 7.93 -9.64
N GLY A 313 -10.70 8.83 -8.86
CA GLY A 313 -10.88 8.69 -7.42
C GLY A 313 -12.05 7.79 -7.04
N MET A 314 -12.16 7.56 -5.72
CA MET A 314 -13.16 6.67 -5.13
C MET A 314 -14.59 7.16 -5.37
N THR A 315 -14.82 8.48 -5.34
CA THR A 315 -16.15 9.06 -5.53
C THR A 315 -16.70 8.77 -6.92
N VAL A 316 -15.84 8.84 -7.94
CA VAL A 316 -16.23 8.54 -9.32
C VAL A 316 -16.37 7.03 -9.53
N CYS A 317 -15.49 6.22 -8.95
CA CYS A 317 -15.60 4.75 -8.97
C CYS A 317 -16.94 4.27 -8.40
N LEU A 318 -17.44 4.85 -7.30
CA LEU A 318 -18.72 4.47 -6.71
C LEU A 318 -19.93 4.93 -7.52
N LYS A 319 -19.87 6.12 -8.14
CA LYS A 319 -21.02 6.71 -8.86
C LYS A 319 -21.13 6.21 -10.30
N ALA A 320 -20.00 6.08 -10.99
CA ALA A 320 -19.94 5.85 -12.43
C ALA A 320 -18.96 4.72 -12.82
N GLY A 321 -18.38 4.01 -11.85
CA GLY A 321 -17.49 2.87 -12.10
C GLY A 321 -18.20 1.69 -12.76
N LYS A 322 -17.42 0.84 -13.44
CA LYS A 322 -17.94 -0.41 -13.99
C LYS A 322 -18.27 -1.34 -12.81
N LYS A 323 -19.53 -1.73 -12.68
CA LYS A 323 -19.94 -2.71 -11.66
C LYS A 323 -19.43 -4.08 -12.07
N LEU A 324 -18.69 -4.73 -11.18
CA LEU A 324 -18.21 -6.07 -11.40
C LEU A 324 -19.23 -7.07 -10.86
N ALA A 325 -19.64 -7.97 -11.74
CA ALA A 325 -20.51 -9.08 -11.42
C ALA A 325 -19.67 -10.23 -10.85
N TRP A 326 -19.18 -10.12 -9.62
CA TRP A 326 -18.62 -11.30 -8.95
C TRP A 326 -19.79 -12.10 -8.41
N ALA A 327 -20.22 -13.09 -9.20
CA ALA A 327 -21.22 -14.05 -8.77
C ALA A 327 -20.62 -14.89 -7.64
N GLN A 328 -21.37 -15.10 -6.56
CA GLN A 328 -21.19 -16.29 -5.76
C GLN A 328 -22.38 -17.21 -6.06
N GLN A 329 -22.06 -18.44 -6.42
CA GLN A 329 -23.02 -19.51 -6.59
C GLN A 329 -23.53 -19.96 -5.21
N VAL A 330 -24.49 -19.23 -4.66
CA VAL A 330 -25.31 -19.70 -3.55
C VAL A 330 -26.75 -19.49 -3.98
N GLU A 331 -27.50 -20.58 -4.18
CA GLU A 331 -28.95 -20.52 -4.38
C GLU A 331 -29.58 -19.88 -3.13
N GLY A 332 -29.99 -18.62 -3.26
CA GLY A 332 -30.62 -17.87 -2.18
C GLY A 332 -30.62 -16.37 -2.41
N THR A 333 -31.52 -15.67 -1.72
CA THR A 333 -31.75 -14.21 -1.74
C THR A 333 -30.61 -13.38 -1.11
N THR A 334 -29.39 -13.91 -1.07
CA THR A 334 -28.26 -13.20 -0.47
C THR A 334 -27.95 -11.93 -1.29
N ARG A 335 -27.84 -10.79 -0.61
CA ARG A 335 -27.57 -9.50 -1.26
C ARG A 335 -26.24 -9.61 -2.02
N ARG A 336 -26.28 -9.34 -3.33
CA ARG A 336 -25.11 -9.33 -4.20
C ARG A 336 -24.04 -8.39 -3.64
N ALA A 337 -22.81 -8.86 -3.53
CA ALA A 337 -21.65 -8.04 -3.19
C ALA A 337 -21.57 -6.82 -4.13
N LYS A 338 -21.39 -5.62 -3.57
CA LYS A 338 -21.26 -4.39 -4.36
C LYS A 338 -19.80 -4.17 -4.69
N ILE A 339 -19.40 -4.59 -5.90
CA ILE A 339 -18.06 -4.37 -6.40
C ILE A 339 -18.10 -3.42 -7.59
N ALA A 340 -17.28 -2.38 -7.53
CA ALA A 340 -17.11 -1.40 -8.59
C ALA A 340 -15.62 -1.20 -8.86
N CYS A 341 -15.24 -1.09 -10.13
CA CYS A 341 -13.90 -0.70 -10.52
C CYS A 341 -13.92 0.63 -11.30
N SER A 342 -12.75 1.27 -11.39
CA SER A 342 -12.55 2.44 -12.22
C SER A 342 -13.10 2.21 -13.63
N ALA A 343 -13.95 3.11 -14.11
CA ALA A 343 -14.56 3.00 -15.44
C ALA A 343 -13.55 3.12 -16.59
N ARG A 344 -12.36 3.67 -16.31
CA ARG A 344 -11.28 3.86 -17.27
C ARG A 344 -10.00 3.27 -16.70
N VAL A 345 -9.33 2.43 -17.50
CA VAL A 345 -7.97 2.00 -17.24
C VAL A 345 -7.05 3.04 -17.89
N VAL A 346 -6.20 3.66 -17.08
CA VAL A 346 -5.22 4.63 -17.55
C VAL A 346 -3.84 4.01 -17.36
N PRO A 347 -2.99 3.96 -18.39
CA PRO A 347 -1.60 3.52 -18.23
C PRO A 347 -0.90 4.31 -17.12
N GLU A 348 -0.02 3.65 -16.36
CA GLU A 348 0.78 4.24 -15.26
C GLU A 348 0.00 4.67 -14.00
N VAL A 349 -1.34 4.58 -14.00
CA VAL A 349 -2.17 4.84 -12.81
C VAL A 349 -2.79 3.55 -12.31
N SER A 350 -2.53 3.20 -11.04
CA SER A 350 -3.14 2.04 -10.39
C SER A 350 -4.68 2.14 -10.42
N PRO A 351 -5.39 1.16 -11.00
CA PRO A 351 -6.85 1.17 -11.02
C PRO A 351 -7.42 1.04 -9.61
N MET A 352 -8.57 1.67 -9.36
CA MET A 352 -9.29 1.57 -8.09
C MET A 352 -10.34 0.47 -8.19
N VAL A 353 -10.40 -0.40 -7.19
CA VAL A 353 -11.46 -1.40 -7.04
C VAL A 353 -12.06 -1.25 -5.65
N ILE A 354 -13.38 -1.13 -5.56
CA ILE A 354 -14.09 -0.99 -4.29
C ILE A 354 -15.03 -2.16 -4.14
N MET A 355 -14.84 -2.93 -3.08
CA MET A 355 -15.72 -3.99 -2.63
C MET A 355 -16.42 -3.53 -1.35
N SER A 356 -17.75 -3.57 -1.33
CA SER A 356 -18.49 -3.16 -0.15
C SER A 356 -19.72 -4.02 0.13
N GLN A 357 -20.08 -4.11 1.42
CA GLN A 357 -21.29 -4.76 1.89
C GLN A 357 -21.35 -6.26 1.56
N VAL A 358 -20.19 -6.93 1.59
CA VAL A 358 -20.13 -8.39 1.55
C VAL A 358 -20.55 -8.91 2.92
N TYR A 359 -21.54 -9.79 2.94
CA TYR A 359 -22.10 -10.31 4.18
C TYR A 359 -22.33 -11.82 4.07
N ARG A 360 -21.80 -12.58 5.03
CA ARG A 360 -21.95 -14.05 5.08
C ARG A 360 -21.55 -14.76 3.79
N GLN A 361 -20.48 -14.29 3.17
CA GLN A 361 -20.04 -14.74 1.85
C GLN A 361 -18.54 -15.07 1.85
N THR A 362 -18.16 -15.97 0.95
CA THR A 362 -16.77 -16.36 0.71
C THR A 362 -16.40 -15.96 -0.71
N LEU A 363 -15.54 -14.95 -0.83
CA LEU A 363 -15.13 -14.41 -2.12
C LEU A 363 -13.66 -14.73 -2.35
N ALA A 364 -13.38 -15.44 -3.43
CA ALA A 364 -12.03 -15.61 -3.94
C ALA A 364 -12.01 -15.24 -5.41
N LYS A 365 -11.05 -14.40 -5.79
CA LYS A 365 -10.90 -13.99 -7.18
C LYS A 365 -9.43 -13.76 -7.52
N SER A 366 -8.92 -14.56 -8.44
CA SER A 366 -7.77 -14.22 -9.27
C SER A 366 -8.28 -13.50 -10.53
N SER A 367 -7.73 -12.33 -10.83
CA SER A 367 -8.06 -11.58 -12.04
C SER A 367 -6.99 -10.54 -12.31
N ASP A 368 -6.66 -10.36 -13.60
CA ASP A 368 -5.79 -9.28 -14.08
C ASP A 368 -6.29 -7.90 -13.65
N THR A 369 -7.59 -7.75 -13.38
CA THR A 369 -8.19 -6.50 -12.88
C THR A 369 -7.70 -6.09 -11.48
N LEU A 370 -7.12 -7.02 -10.72
CA LEU A 370 -6.59 -6.78 -9.38
C LEU A 370 -5.06 -6.56 -9.38
N VAL A 371 -4.37 -6.94 -10.46
CA VAL A 371 -2.92 -6.79 -10.56
C VAL A 371 -2.57 -5.30 -10.63
N GLY A 372 -1.76 -4.83 -9.68
CA GLY A 372 -1.38 -3.42 -9.57
C GLY A 372 -2.52 -2.47 -9.16
N ALA A 373 -3.70 -3.01 -8.81
CA ALA A 373 -4.85 -2.23 -8.38
C ALA A 373 -4.76 -1.82 -6.90
N HIS A 374 -5.40 -0.71 -6.56
CA HIS A 374 -5.71 -0.35 -5.18
C HIS A 374 -7.11 -0.85 -4.84
N VAL A 375 -7.22 -1.93 -4.07
CA VAL A 375 -8.51 -2.48 -3.64
C VAL A 375 -8.92 -1.85 -2.31
N ARG A 376 -10.18 -1.46 -2.17
CA ARG A 376 -10.79 -1.02 -0.92
C ARG A 376 -11.94 -1.94 -0.55
N ILE A 377 -11.79 -2.65 0.55
CA ILE A 377 -12.84 -3.46 1.17
C ILE A 377 -13.49 -2.63 2.27
N HIS A 378 -14.81 -2.44 2.20
CA HIS A 378 -15.51 -1.54 3.10
C HIS A 378 -16.84 -2.12 3.59
N ARG A 379 -17.11 -2.08 4.89
CA ARG A 379 -18.38 -2.55 5.50
C ARG A 379 -18.71 -4.02 5.18
N CYS A 380 -17.73 -4.92 5.26
CA CYS A 380 -17.96 -6.35 5.09
C CYS A 380 -18.10 -7.03 6.47
N ASN A 381 -18.99 -8.01 6.60
CA ASN A 381 -19.27 -8.66 7.88
C ASN A 381 -19.43 -10.18 7.74
N GLU A 382 -18.91 -10.95 8.69
CA GLU A 382 -19.04 -12.42 8.73
C GLU A 382 -18.62 -13.08 7.40
N SER A 383 -17.52 -12.63 6.80
CA SER A 383 -17.12 -13.02 5.44
C SER A 383 -15.67 -13.50 5.35
N PHE A 384 -15.38 -14.35 4.36
CA PHE A 384 -14.02 -14.78 4.01
C PHE A 384 -13.65 -14.21 2.65
N ILE A 385 -12.57 -13.43 2.57
CA ILE A 385 -12.21 -12.72 1.34
C ILE A 385 -10.74 -12.98 1.00
N TYR A 386 -10.49 -13.51 -0.21
CA TYR A 386 -9.18 -13.87 -0.75
C TYR A 386 -8.85 -12.98 -1.96
N LEU A 387 -7.93 -12.01 -1.80
CA LEU A 387 -7.63 -10.95 -2.80
C LEU A 387 -6.16 -10.49 -2.79
N LEU A 388 -5.79 -9.58 -3.70
CA LEU A 388 -4.45 -8.96 -3.81
C LEU A 388 -4.55 -7.42 -3.58
N SER A 389 -3.62 -6.80 -2.83
CA SER A 389 -3.44 -5.34 -2.57
C SER A 389 -4.63 -4.53 -2.03
N VAL A 390 -4.70 -4.25 -0.70
CA VAL A 390 -5.98 -3.89 -0.05
C VAL A 390 -5.92 -2.85 1.08
N THR A 391 -6.90 -1.93 1.10
CA THR A 391 -7.37 -1.16 2.27
C THR A 391 -8.65 -1.79 2.84
N ILE A 392 -8.69 -2.09 4.14
CA ILE A 392 -9.83 -2.74 4.82
C ILE A 392 -10.45 -1.78 5.83
N GLU A 393 -11.72 -1.45 5.69
CA GLU A 393 -12.40 -0.46 6.54
C GLU A 393 -13.78 -0.92 7.02
N LYS A 394 -14.12 -0.64 8.29
CA LYS A 394 -15.47 -0.87 8.85
C LYS A 394 -15.93 -2.33 8.71
N CYS A 395 -15.01 -3.28 8.75
CA CYS A 395 -15.31 -4.70 8.62
C CYS A 395 -15.41 -5.37 9.99
N ARG A 396 -16.23 -6.42 10.10
CA ARG A 396 -16.45 -7.13 11.36
C ARG A 396 -16.48 -8.64 11.19
N ASN A 397 -15.98 -9.40 12.17
CA ASN A 397 -16.10 -10.87 12.21
C ASN A 397 -15.66 -11.55 10.90
N SER A 398 -14.66 -11.03 10.21
CA SER A 398 -14.26 -11.46 8.86
C SER A 398 -12.80 -11.90 8.81
N THR A 399 -12.49 -12.82 7.91
CA THR A 399 -11.12 -13.24 7.62
C THR A 399 -10.72 -12.77 6.22
N PHE A 400 -9.59 -12.06 6.15
CA PHE A 400 -9.00 -11.58 4.91
C PHE A 400 -7.69 -12.30 4.66
N VAL A 401 -7.58 -12.97 3.53
CA VAL A 401 -6.36 -13.66 3.09
C VAL A 401 -5.86 -12.96 1.85
N LEU A 402 -4.72 -12.30 1.98
CA LEU A 402 -4.21 -11.43 0.94
C LEU A 402 -2.91 -11.98 0.38
N GLY A 403 -2.78 -12.00 -0.95
CA GLY A 403 -1.47 -12.22 -1.57
C GLY A 403 -0.55 -11.00 -1.41
N PRO A 404 0.71 -11.10 -1.85
CA PRO A 404 1.74 -10.09 -1.63
C PRO A 404 1.31 -8.67 -2.05
N VAL A 405 1.38 -7.74 -1.10
CA VAL A 405 0.98 -6.34 -1.30
C VAL A 405 2.20 -5.44 -1.40
N GLU A 406 2.40 -4.88 -2.59
CA GLU A 406 3.56 -4.06 -2.94
C GLU A 406 3.78 -2.85 -2.03
N LYS A 407 2.73 -2.08 -1.72
CA LYS A 407 2.85 -0.76 -1.05
C LYS A 407 2.48 -0.82 0.43
N SER A 408 1.20 -0.98 0.72
CA SER A 408 0.71 -0.94 2.11
C SER A 408 -0.67 -1.58 2.25
N VAL A 409 -0.89 -2.23 3.39
CA VAL A 409 -2.21 -2.64 3.87
C VAL A 409 -2.61 -1.70 5.01
N HIS A 410 -3.79 -1.10 4.90
CA HIS A 410 -4.35 -0.26 5.93
C HIS A 410 -5.64 -0.89 6.47
N VAL A 411 -5.72 -1.06 7.78
CA VAL A 411 -6.88 -1.64 8.46
C VAL A 411 -7.45 -0.62 9.44
N GLN A 412 -8.70 -0.24 9.23
CA GLN A 412 -9.31 0.85 9.96
C GLN A 412 -10.74 0.55 10.43
N SER A 413 -11.07 0.94 11.66
CA SER A 413 -12.43 0.85 12.20
C SER A 413 -13.01 -0.57 12.10
N CYS A 414 -12.16 -1.58 12.28
CA CYS A 414 -12.51 -3.00 12.14
C CYS A 414 -12.61 -3.67 13.52
N ASP A 415 -13.49 -4.64 13.64
CA ASP A 415 -13.79 -5.33 14.90
C ASP A 415 -13.75 -6.84 14.70
N ASN A 416 -12.98 -7.56 15.52
CA ASN A 416 -12.84 -9.01 15.45
C ASN A 416 -12.51 -9.52 14.03
N VAL A 417 -11.48 -8.95 13.41
CA VAL A 417 -11.04 -9.29 12.04
C VAL A 417 -9.71 -10.04 12.09
N LYS A 418 -9.58 -11.09 11.27
CA LYS A 418 -8.30 -11.76 11.01
C LYS A 418 -7.76 -11.34 9.64
N VAL A 419 -6.51 -10.89 9.59
CA VAL A 419 -5.83 -10.55 8.32
C VAL A 419 -4.57 -11.39 8.19
N ILE A 420 -4.45 -12.12 7.09
CA ILE A 420 -3.29 -12.95 6.75
C ILE A 420 -2.66 -12.36 5.49
N VAL A 421 -1.47 -11.76 5.60
CA VAL A 421 -0.90 -10.98 4.49
C VAL A 421 0.62 -10.87 4.49
N VAL A 422 1.21 -10.99 3.31
CA VAL A 422 2.57 -10.52 3.01
C VAL A 422 2.46 -9.09 2.47
N CYS A 423 3.12 -8.12 3.09
CA CYS A 423 3.04 -6.73 2.62
C CYS A 423 4.30 -5.92 2.91
N HIS A 424 4.57 -4.89 2.11
CA HIS A 424 5.67 -3.98 2.41
C HIS A 424 5.43 -3.20 3.71
N ARG A 425 4.18 -2.82 4.00
CA ARG A 425 3.81 -2.11 5.23
C ARG A 425 2.40 -2.47 5.70
N LEU A 426 2.23 -2.62 7.00
CA LEU A 426 0.93 -2.77 7.66
C LEU A 426 0.67 -1.58 8.58
N SER A 427 -0.55 -1.03 8.57
CA SER A 427 -0.95 0.06 9.45
C SER A 427 -2.38 -0.11 9.98
N LEU A 428 -2.58 0.16 11.27
CA LEU A 428 -3.80 -0.14 12.01
C LEU A 428 -4.33 1.10 12.73
N SER A 429 -5.63 1.38 12.63
CA SER A 429 -6.28 2.47 13.38
C SER A 429 -7.70 2.12 13.81
N SER A 430 -8.08 2.51 15.01
CA SER A 430 -9.45 2.31 15.51
C SER A 430 -9.93 0.85 15.43
N THR A 431 -9.08 -0.15 15.69
CA THR A 431 -9.43 -1.58 15.58
C THR A 431 -9.58 -2.25 16.95
N THR A 432 -10.46 -3.24 17.05
CA THR A 432 -10.71 -3.97 18.31
C THR A 432 -10.69 -5.47 18.08
N GLY A 433 -9.92 -6.22 18.87
CA GLY A 433 -9.90 -7.69 18.83
C GLY A 433 -9.41 -8.29 17.51
N CYS A 434 -8.59 -7.56 16.76
CA CYS A 434 -8.09 -7.99 15.46
C CYS A 434 -6.80 -8.80 15.59
N THR A 435 -6.63 -9.81 14.72
CA THR A 435 -5.43 -10.64 14.64
C THR A 435 -4.75 -10.49 13.28
N PHE A 436 -3.45 -10.22 13.28
CA PHE A 436 -2.64 -9.99 12.09
C PHE A 436 -1.56 -11.04 11.99
N HIS A 437 -1.64 -11.87 10.96
CA HIS A 437 -0.59 -12.81 10.60
C HIS A 437 0.16 -12.26 9.39
N THR A 438 1.39 -11.79 9.60
CA THR A 438 2.06 -11.01 8.57
C THR A 438 3.53 -11.35 8.39
N LEU A 439 3.99 -11.15 7.17
CA LEU A 439 5.40 -11.09 6.80
C LEU A 439 5.61 -9.70 6.22
N THR A 440 6.46 -8.90 6.86
CA THR A 440 6.69 -7.52 6.42
C THR A 440 8.12 -7.04 6.71
N PRO A 441 8.79 -6.39 5.74
CA PRO A 441 10.12 -5.83 5.92
C PRO A 441 10.12 -4.51 6.68
N THR A 442 8.97 -4.03 7.16
CA THR A 442 8.87 -2.81 7.96
C THR A 442 8.07 -3.07 9.24
N GLN A 443 8.27 -2.25 10.27
CA GLN A 443 7.51 -2.40 11.52
C GLN A 443 6.02 -2.11 11.29
N PRO A 444 5.09 -2.99 11.70
CA PRO A 444 3.66 -2.69 11.67
C PRO A 444 3.33 -1.43 12.47
N LEU A 445 2.59 -0.49 11.87
CA LEU A 445 2.27 0.79 12.49
C LEU A 445 0.96 0.72 13.25
N ILE A 446 1.00 0.99 14.56
CA ILE A 446 -0.17 1.10 15.42
C ILE A 446 -0.46 2.58 15.66
N LEU A 447 -1.60 3.03 15.14
CA LEU A 447 -2.10 4.40 15.27
C LEU A 447 -3.12 4.48 16.43
N SER A 448 -3.85 5.58 16.52
CA SER A 448 -4.80 5.82 17.63
C SER A 448 -6.03 4.91 17.61
N GLY A 449 -6.55 4.62 18.82
CA GLY A 449 -7.84 3.94 19.03
C GLY A 449 -7.85 2.42 18.84
N ASN A 450 -6.71 1.74 18.93
CA ASN A 450 -6.65 0.27 18.81
C ASN A 450 -6.76 -0.41 20.18
N GLN A 451 -7.38 -1.60 20.24
CA GLN A 451 -7.54 -2.40 21.46
C GLN A 451 -7.44 -3.90 21.15
N ALA A 452 -6.80 -4.65 22.05
CA ALA A 452 -6.69 -6.11 21.98
C ALA A 452 -6.17 -6.64 20.62
N VAL A 453 -5.19 -5.95 20.03
CA VAL A 453 -4.57 -6.37 18.77
C VAL A 453 -3.60 -7.53 19.02
N SER A 454 -3.63 -8.56 18.18
CA SER A 454 -2.67 -9.68 18.25
C SER A 454 -1.86 -9.78 16.97
N PHE A 455 -0.54 -9.89 17.07
CA PHE A 455 0.38 -10.14 15.95
C PHE A 455 0.93 -11.56 16.00
N ALA A 456 1.10 -12.17 14.83
CA ALA A 456 1.59 -13.53 14.67
C ALA A 456 2.39 -13.64 13.37
N PRO A 457 3.27 -14.64 13.24
CA PRO A 457 3.95 -14.89 11.99
C PRO A 457 2.93 -15.25 10.89
N PHE A 458 3.28 -14.92 9.65
CA PHE A 458 2.59 -15.45 8.48
C PHE A 458 2.62 -16.98 8.50
N HIS A 459 1.51 -17.65 8.18
CA HIS A 459 1.29 -19.07 8.54
C HIS A 459 0.50 -19.85 7.49
N THR A 460 0.60 -19.41 6.24
CA THR A 460 -0.07 -20.05 5.11
C THR A 460 0.85 -20.01 3.89
N HIS A 461 0.47 -20.71 2.83
CA HIS A 461 1.08 -20.59 1.51
C HIS A 461 0.02 -20.93 0.46
N TYR A 462 0.27 -20.48 -0.76
CA TYR A 462 -0.40 -21.01 -1.95
C TYR A 462 0.67 -21.23 -3.03
N PRO A 463 0.44 -22.13 -4.00
CA PRO A 463 1.47 -22.59 -4.93
C PRO A 463 2.26 -21.50 -5.70
N MET A 464 1.65 -20.35 -6.01
CA MET A 464 2.31 -19.22 -6.70
C MET A 464 2.87 -18.13 -5.76
N LEU A 465 2.91 -18.36 -4.45
CA LEU A 465 3.16 -17.29 -3.48
C LEU A 465 4.55 -16.67 -3.64
N GLU A 466 5.60 -17.47 -3.79
CA GLU A 466 6.97 -16.95 -3.93
C GLU A 466 7.16 -16.16 -5.22
N ASP A 467 6.56 -16.60 -6.33
CA ASP A 467 6.55 -15.86 -7.59
C ASP A 467 5.86 -14.50 -7.44
N HIS A 468 4.70 -14.47 -6.79
CA HIS A 468 4.00 -13.21 -6.52
C HIS A 468 4.82 -12.30 -5.60
N MET A 469 5.56 -12.85 -4.62
CA MET A 469 6.45 -12.08 -3.76
C MET A 469 7.59 -11.45 -4.57
N ALA A 470 8.23 -12.23 -5.45
CA ALA A 470 9.30 -11.75 -6.32
C ALA A 470 8.82 -10.65 -7.28
N GLN A 471 7.63 -10.81 -7.88
CA GLN A 471 7.02 -9.82 -8.77
C GLN A 471 6.79 -8.47 -8.09
N VAL A 472 6.37 -8.46 -6.82
CA VAL A 472 6.19 -7.22 -6.05
C VAL A 472 7.45 -6.79 -5.30
N GLY A 473 8.54 -7.55 -5.37
CA GLY A 473 9.82 -7.22 -4.74
C GLY A 473 9.79 -7.29 -3.22
N LEU A 474 9.11 -8.31 -2.68
CA LEU A 474 9.11 -8.65 -1.26
C LEU A 474 9.95 -9.92 -1.06
N ALA A 475 10.83 -9.88 -0.06
CA ALA A 475 11.63 -11.00 0.38
C ALA A 475 11.10 -11.53 1.71
N THR A 476 11.55 -12.72 2.11
CA THR A 476 11.22 -13.32 3.41
C THR A 476 11.95 -12.66 4.57
N LEU A 477 13.06 -11.95 4.29
CA LEU A 477 13.84 -11.17 5.25
C LEU A 477 14.16 -9.78 4.68
N PRO A 478 14.24 -8.73 5.52
CA PRO A 478 13.94 -8.73 6.94
C PRO A 478 12.45 -8.95 7.21
N ASN A 479 12.09 -9.40 8.41
CA ASN A 479 10.71 -9.65 8.80
C ASN A 479 10.43 -9.12 10.21
N TYR A 480 9.72 -7.99 10.31
CA TYR A 480 9.50 -7.25 11.57
C TYR A 480 8.07 -7.37 12.10
N TRP A 481 7.36 -8.46 11.78
CA TRP A 481 5.98 -8.70 12.20
C TRP A 481 5.77 -8.64 13.74
N ASP A 482 6.80 -9.00 14.51
CA ASP A 482 6.83 -9.06 15.98
C ASP A 482 7.27 -7.75 16.65
N SER A 483 7.66 -6.75 15.84
CA SER A 483 8.18 -5.47 16.30
C SER A 483 7.28 -4.27 15.91
N PRO A 484 5.98 -4.22 16.30
CA PRO A 484 5.11 -3.09 15.96
C PRO A 484 5.58 -1.75 16.56
N MET A 485 5.39 -0.67 15.81
CA MET A 485 5.67 0.71 16.23
C MET A 485 4.39 1.44 16.61
N LEU A 486 4.34 1.96 17.85
CA LEU A 486 3.28 2.87 18.31
C LEU A 486 3.58 4.30 17.84
N VAL A 487 2.82 4.82 16.88
CA VAL A 487 3.02 6.16 16.32
C VAL A 487 2.23 7.22 17.09
N CYS A 488 0.99 6.90 17.50
CA CYS A 488 0.16 7.76 18.34
C CYS A 488 0.16 7.19 19.77
N ARG A 489 0.81 7.87 20.71
CA ARG A 489 0.63 7.56 22.13
C ARG A 489 -0.59 8.31 22.65
N ASP A 490 -1.74 7.65 22.67
CA ASP A 490 -2.84 8.07 23.53
C ASP A 490 -2.42 7.79 24.99
N SER A 491 -2.63 8.76 25.88
CA SER A 491 -2.14 8.71 27.25
C SER A 491 -2.83 7.60 28.06
N GLY A 492 -2.18 6.44 28.23
CA GLY A 492 -2.50 5.49 29.31
C GLY A 492 -2.38 4.00 28.99
N ASP A 493 -2.61 3.57 27.75
CA ASP A 493 -2.68 2.13 27.43
C ASP A 493 -1.32 1.54 27.04
N THR A 494 -0.71 0.78 27.95
CA THR A 494 0.53 0.03 27.69
C THR A 494 0.30 -1.27 26.91
N ASN A 495 -0.93 -1.78 26.86
CA ASN A 495 -1.27 -3.09 26.30
C ASN A 495 -2.16 -2.99 25.03
N VAL A 496 -1.80 -2.11 24.10
CA VAL A 496 -2.55 -1.95 22.83
C VAL A 496 -2.49 -3.23 21.98
N PHE A 497 -1.36 -3.93 22.01
CA PHE A 497 -1.14 -5.17 21.27
C PHE A 497 -0.41 -6.23 22.10
N ARG A 498 -0.47 -7.47 21.62
CA ARG A 498 0.31 -8.62 22.11
C ARG A 498 0.76 -9.49 20.95
N LEU A 499 1.76 -10.34 21.18
CA LEU A 499 2.03 -11.45 20.26
C LEU A 499 1.03 -12.58 20.54
N LEU A 500 0.58 -13.26 19.51
CA LEU A 500 -0.32 -14.40 19.64
C LEU A 500 0.44 -15.54 20.34
N PRO A 501 -0.07 -16.10 21.45
CA PRO A 501 0.58 -17.22 22.10
C PRO A 501 0.77 -18.41 21.13
N PRO A 502 1.91 -19.11 21.14
CA PRO A 502 2.12 -20.31 20.32
C PRO A 502 1.04 -21.38 20.53
N SER A 503 0.48 -21.49 21.73
CA SER A 503 -0.65 -22.40 22.06
C SER A 503 -1.91 -22.14 21.24
N ASP A 504 -2.09 -20.91 20.76
CA ASP A 504 -3.29 -20.46 20.04
C ASP A 504 -3.03 -20.36 18.53
N PHE A 505 -1.79 -20.62 18.10
CA PHE A 505 -1.37 -20.54 16.72
C PHE A 505 -1.66 -21.84 15.96
N TYR A 506 -2.26 -21.76 14.77
CA TYR A 506 -2.56 -22.89 13.88
C TYR A 506 -2.15 -22.51 12.47
N THR A 507 -1.80 -23.48 11.62
CA THR A 507 -1.62 -23.24 10.18
C THR A 507 -2.95 -22.94 9.51
N PHE A 508 -2.92 -22.19 8.41
CA PHE A 508 -4.11 -21.84 7.64
C PHE A 508 -4.01 -22.43 6.24
N VAL A 509 -5.03 -23.18 5.86
CA VAL A 509 -5.12 -23.85 4.56
C VAL A 509 -5.94 -23.00 3.60
N ILE A 510 -5.36 -22.72 2.44
CA ILE A 510 -6.08 -22.05 1.35
C ILE A 510 -7.00 -23.08 0.68
N PRO A 511 -8.33 -22.86 0.64
CA PRO A 511 -9.29 -23.86 0.18
C PRO A 511 -9.46 -23.89 -1.35
N PHE A 512 -8.43 -23.49 -2.11
CA PHE A 512 -8.48 -23.41 -3.56
C PHE A 512 -7.29 -24.15 -4.17
N GLU A 513 -7.57 -24.95 -5.20
CA GLU A 513 -6.53 -25.58 -6.00
C GLU A 513 -5.90 -24.56 -6.95
N MET A 514 -4.59 -24.57 -7.02
CA MET A 514 -3.77 -23.71 -7.89
C MET A 514 -2.53 -24.50 -8.32
N GLU A 515 -1.96 -24.15 -9.47
CA GLU A 515 -0.66 -24.68 -9.90
C GLU A 515 0.48 -23.77 -9.41
N GLY A 516 1.62 -24.37 -9.07
CA GLY A 516 2.83 -23.67 -8.64
C GLY A 516 3.72 -24.52 -7.74
N ASP A 517 4.89 -24.00 -7.39
CA ASP A 517 5.97 -24.77 -6.75
C ASP A 517 6.09 -24.54 -5.23
N THR A 518 5.43 -23.51 -4.69
CA THR A 518 5.49 -23.22 -3.26
C THR A 518 4.69 -24.24 -2.45
N THR A 519 5.38 -25.02 -1.62
CA THR A 519 4.80 -26.11 -0.80
C THR A 519 4.85 -25.86 0.71
N GLU A 520 5.49 -24.78 1.13
CA GLU A 520 5.65 -24.41 2.53
C GLU A 520 5.51 -22.90 2.74
N THR A 521 5.39 -22.48 4.00
CA THR A 521 5.29 -21.06 4.34
C THR A 521 6.62 -20.35 4.10
N PRO A 522 6.68 -19.34 3.20
CA PRO A 522 7.93 -18.66 2.88
C PRO A 522 8.55 -18.00 4.11
N GLY A 523 9.85 -18.23 4.30
CA GLY A 523 10.61 -17.71 5.44
C GLY A 523 10.50 -18.56 6.71
N GLY A 524 9.71 -19.64 6.69
CA GLY A 524 9.50 -20.51 7.82
C GLY A 524 8.77 -19.83 8.99
N LEU A 525 8.73 -20.52 10.11
CA LEU A 525 8.13 -20.02 11.36
C LEU A 525 9.22 -19.86 12.44
N PRO A 526 9.05 -18.90 13.36
CA PRO A 526 9.90 -18.83 14.55
C PRO A 526 9.81 -20.14 15.35
N GLN A 527 10.91 -20.51 16.00
CA GLN A 527 11.08 -21.81 16.66
C GLN A 527 9.94 -22.15 17.62
N GLU A 528 9.51 -21.20 18.46
CA GLU A 528 8.44 -21.41 19.44
C GLU A 528 7.10 -21.81 18.80
N TYR A 529 6.77 -21.24 17.64
CA TYR A 529 5.55 -21.58 16.89
C TYR A 529 5.72 -22.91 16.15
N GLN A 530 6.90 -23.15 15.58
CA GLN A 530 7.20 -24.39 14.87
C GLN A 530 7.12 -25.60 15.81
N GLU A 531 7.67 -25.50 17.02
CA GLU A 531 7.65 -26.58 18.01
C GLU A 531 6.22 -26.99 18.41
N VAL A 532 5.32 -26.03 18.62
CA VAL A 532 3.92 -26.33 18.94
C VAL A 532 3.22 -27.04 17.78
N LEU A 533 3.50 -26.64 16.53
CA LEU A 533 2.95 -27.34 15.36
C LEU A 533 3.49 -28.77 15.26
N SER A 534 4.79 -28.97 15.41
CA SER A 534 5.40 -30.31 15.39
C SER A 534 4.86 -31.21 16.51
N GLN A 535 4.65 -30.68 17.72
CA GLN A 535 4.03 -31.44 18.82
C GLN A 535 2.60 -31.87 18.49
N ARG A 536 1.82 -31.01 17.82
CA ARG A 536 0.46 -31.37 17.40
C ARG A 536 0.45 -32.40 16.29
N GLU A 537 1.35 -32.27 15.32
CA GLU A 537 1.51 -33.25 14.25
C GLU A 537 1.90 -34.63 14.82
N GLN A 538 2.83 -34.67 15.77
CA GLN A 538 3.18 -35.89 16.49
C GLN A 538 1.97 -36.51 17.20
N LYS A 539 1.14 -35.71 17.87
CA LYS A 539 -0.10 -36.20 18.51
C LYS A 539 -1.07 -36.81 17.48
N VAL A 540 -1.21 -36.18 16.31
CA VAL A 540 -2.04 -36.71 15.21
C VAL A 540 -1.47 -38.02 14.69
N GLN A 541 -0.16 -38.13 14.48
CA GLN A 541 0.50 -39.35 14.02
C GLN A 541 0.37 -40.49 15.03
N VAL A 542 0.55 -40.20 16.33
CA VAL A 542 0.35 -41.18 17.41
C VAL A 542 -1.10 -41.66 17.43
N TRP A 543 -2.08 -40.76 17.28
CA TRP A 543 -3.49 -41.13 17.21
C TRP A 543 -3.80 -41.99 15.98
N GLN A 544 -3.31 -41.62 14.80
CA GLN A 544 -3.48 -42.41 13.57
C GLN A 544 -2.88 -43.81 13.70
N ARG A 545 -1.70 -43.92 14.32
CA ARG A 545 -1.05 -45.20 14.63
C ARG A 545 -1.90 -46.04 15.57
N MET A 546 -2.37 -45.46 16.67
CA MET A 546 -3.24 -46.13 17.64
C MET A 546 -4.53 -46.65 17.01
N VAL A 547 -5.19 -45.87 16.15
CA VAL A 547 -6.38 -46.31 15.40
C VAL A 547 -6.06 -47.46 14.43
N LYS A 548 -4.88 -47.42 13.78
CA LYS A 548 -4.43 -48.49 12.87
C LYS A 548 -4.11 -49.78 13.63
N GLU A 549 -3.46 -49.68 14.79
CA GLU A 549 -3.02 -50.81 15.63
C GLU A 549 -4.15 -51.40 16.48
N ALA A 550 -5.24 -50.67 16.71
CA ALA A 550 -6.40 -51.13 17.48
C ALA A 550 -7.14 -52.35 16.86
N GLY A 551 -6.78 -52.79 15.65
CA GLY A 551 -7.33 -54.01 15.05
C GLY A 551 -8.83 -53.97 14.79
N LEU A 552 -9.41 -52.77 14.63
CA LEU A 552 -10.86 -52.58 14.52
C LEU A 552 -11.45 -53.36 13.33
N THR A 553 -12.54 -54.08 13.59
CA THR A 553 -13.33 -54.72 12.53
C THR A 553 -13.95 -53.66 11.60
N ARG A 554 -14.44 -54.09 10.42
CA ARG A 554 -15.08 -53.18 9.47
C ARG A 554 -16.27 -52.43 10.09
N ASP A 555 -17.05 -53.11 10.93
CA ASP A 555 -18.22 -52.51 11.58
C ASP A 555 -17.84 -51.57 12.72
N GLN A 556 -16.83 -51.93 13.51
CA GLN A 556 -16.28 -51.04 14.54
C GLN A 556 -15.66 -49.78 13.94
N ARG A 557 -14.97 -49.90 12.79
CA ARG A 557 -14.42 -48.75 12.06
C ARG A 557 -15.52 -47.80 11.58
N LYS A 558 -16.63 -48.33 11.07
CA LYS A 558 -17.81 -47.52 10.70
C LYS A 558 -18.41 -46.82 11.91
N GLN A 559 -18.61 -47.52 13.02
CA GLN A 559 -19.13 -46.92 14.26
C GLN A 559 -18.21 -45.81 14.78
N PHE A 560 -16.90 -46.06 14.79
CA PHE A 560 -15.90 -45.07 15.19
C PHE A 560 -15.94 -43.83 14.29
N GLN A 561 -16.01 -44.02 12.97
CA GLN A 561 -16.12 -42.93 12.01
C GLN A 561 -17.35 -42.05 12.28
N VAL A 562 -18.52 -42.67 12.51
CA VAL A 562 -19.75 -41.92 12.85
C VAL A 562 -19.59 -41.08 14.12
N VAL A 563 -18.93 -41.62 15.15
CA VAL A 563 -18.67 -40.86 16.39
C VAL A 563 -17.73 -39.68 16.14
N VAL A 564 -16.66 -39.89 15.36
CA VAL A 564 -15.70 -38.82 15.00
C VAL A 564 -16.39 -37.73 14.17
N GLU A 565 -17.19 -38.11 13.18
CA GLU A 565 -17.96 -37.19 12.34
C GLU A 565 -18.96 -36.37 13.18
N ASN A 566 -19.69 -37.01 14.10
CA ASN A 566 -20.59 -36.32 15.01
C ASN A 566 -19.85 -35.33 15.92
N LYS A 567 -18.71 -35.72 16.49
CA LYS A 567 -17.87 -34.84 17.32
C LYS A 567 -17.29 -33.68 16.51
N PHE A 568 -16.87 -33.94 15.28
CA PHE A 568 -16.39 -32.90 14.37
C PHE A 568 -17.51 -31.92 14.01
N TYR A 569 -18.73 -32.40 13.76
CA TYR A 569 -19.88 -31.55 13.48
C TYR A 569 -20.29 -30.71 14.70
N GLU A 570 -20.32 -31.29 15.91
CA GLU A 570 -20.50 -30.54 17.16
C GLU A 570 -19.47 -29.41 17.28
N TRP A 571 -18.20 -29.71 17.01
CA TRP A 571 -17.12 -28.73 17.02
C TRP A 571 -17.29 -27.63 15.96
N LEU A 572 -17.69 -27.97 14.74
CA LEU A 572 -17.95 -26.99 13.66
C LEU A 572 -19.07 -26.01 14.03
N VAL A 573 -20.10 -26.48 14.71
CA VAL A 573 -21.20 -25.64 15.20
C VAL A 573 -20.75 -24.75 16.36
N GLN A 574 -20.03 -25.30 17.34
CA GLN A 574 -19.53 -24.56 18.50
C GLN A 574 -18.52 -23.47 18.12
N THR A 575 -17.68 -23.72 17.11
CA THR A 575 -16.65 -22.78 16.64
C THR A 575 -17.12 -21.80 15.58
N GLY A 576 -18.31 -21.98 15.01
CA GLY A 576 -18.82 -21.18 13.90
C GLY A 576 -18.18 -21.48 12.53
N ASN A 577 -17.24 -22.42 12.45
CA ASN A 577 -16.53 -22.80 11.23
C ASN A 577 -17.45 -23.47 10.18
N ARG A 578 -18.62 -23.95 10.58
CA ARG A 578 -19.62 -24.53 9.67
C ARG A 578 -19.95 -23.60 8.50
N GLN A 579 -20.13 -22.31 8.77
CA GLN A 579 -20.52 -21.33 7.75
C GLN A 579 -19.46 -21.21 6.64
N GLN A 580 -18.17 -21.32 7.00
CA GLN A 580 -17.08 -21.30 6.04
C GLN A 580 -17.16 -22.53 5.12
N LEU A 581 -17.36 -23.72 5.67
CA LEU A 581 -17.49 -24.96 4.89
C LEU A 581 -18.70 -24.91 3.95
N ASP A 582 -19.88 -24.55 4.46
CA ASP A 582 -21.11 -24.47 3.66
C ASP A 582 -20.95 -23.51 2.47
N SER A 583 -20.16 -22.43 2.64
CA SER A 583 -19.90 -21.45 1.59
C SER A 583 -18.86 -21.86 0.53
N LEU A 584 -18.09 -22.93 0.80
CA LEU A 584 -17.04 -23.46 -0.08
C LEU A 584 -17.53 -24.64 -0.94
N VAL A 585 -18.69 -25.24 -0.62
CA VAL A 585 -19.26 -26.35 -1.40
C VAL A 585 -19.75 -25.82 -2.76
N PRO A 586 -19.22 -26.32 -3.90
CA PRO A 586 -19.75 -25.98 -5.21
C PRO A 586 -21.21 -26.45 -5.33
N PRO A 587 -22.12 -25.70 -5.98
CA PRO A 587 -23.42 -26.24 -6.33
C PRO A 587 -23.26 -27.44 -7.25
N ALA A 588 -24.21 -28.37 -7.17
CA ALA A 588 -24.26 -29.51 -8.07
C ALA A 588 -24.12 -29.07 -9.54
N LEU A 589 -23.28 -29.80 -10.30
CA LEU A 589 -22.95 -29.59 -11.71
C LEU A 589 -24.22 -29.42 -12.56
N GLY A 590 -24.66 -28.17 -12.74
CA GLY A 590 -25.85 -27.84 -13.53
C GLY A 590 -25.93 -26.41 -14.05
N SER A 591 -25.13 -25.46 -13.53
CA SER A 591 -25.14 -24.07 -13.99
C SER A 591 -23.86 -23.73 -14.77
N LYS A 592 -23.91 -23.92 -16.10
CA LYS A 592 -22.90 -23.39 -17.03
C LYS A 592 -22.80 -21.87 -16.86
N GLN A 593 -21.64 -21.35 -16.47
CA GLN A 593 -21.34 -19.92 -16.53
C GLN A 593 -21.06 -19.49 -17.98
N ALA A 594 -21.69 -18.40 -18.41
CA ALA A 594 -21.23 -17.61 -19.54
C ALA A 594 -20.08 -16.71 -19.08
N ALA A 595 -18.96 -16.73 -19.80
CA ALA A 595 -17.83 -15.84 -19.59
C ALA A 595 -18.24 -14.38 -19.89
N GLY A 596 -17.87 -13.43 -19.01
CA GLY A 596 -18.14 -12.00 -19.19
C GLY A 596 -17.27 -11.11 -18.31
#